data_AF-A0A838CYN4-F1
#
_entry.id   AF-A0A838CYN4-F1
#
_cell.length_a   1.000
_cell.length_b   1.000
_cell.length_c   1.000
_cell.angle_alpha   90.00
_cell.angle_beta   90.00
_cell.angle_gamma   90.00
#
_symmetry.space_group_name_H-M   'P 1'
#
loop_
_entity.id
_entity.type
_entity.pdbx_description
1 polymer ?
#
loop_
_entity_poly.entity_id
_entity_poly.type
_entity_poly.pdbx_seq_one_letter_code
_entity_poly.pdbx_strand_id
1 'polypeptide(L)'
;MPRAPRLLTLLVLMLAAAAMPAACGGQEDVQAILEETFAGEDKEVDSGRVALGLRVTPTGGTPATGPIAARLEGPFAASEEEDGLPAFDLALSLNAGPQAFTAGVVSTGEAGFLRFQGGTFQLPEQVFAQFRQGYLQSRERSEQGQEAPQSFASLGIDPRAWLRDPQIVGEEEVGGADTTHIRAGIDVAALLEDINRLLSRAGELGVAEPGQTPQQLTEEQRRLVIEAVRSARMDLWTGEDDRILRRLRLEVDYAIPEEAREQAQGLTSGQLALEITIAELGEDQEIEAPQDARPLDQLLGAP
;
A
#
# COMPACT_ATOMS: atom_id res chain seq x y z
N MET A 1 42.14 -58.79 -36.00
CA MET A 1 40.78 -59.29 -36.32
C MET A 1 40.40 -60.32 -35.26
N PRO A 2 39.12 -60.52 -34.92
CA PRO A 2 38.02 -59.59 -34.62
C PRO A 2 37.38 -60.00 -33.25
N ARG A 3 36.33 -59.45 -32.63
CA ARG A 3 35.07 -58.83 -33.05
C ARG A 3 34.57 -57.91 -31.90
N ALA A 4 34.10 -56.72 -32.23
CA ALA A 4 33.02 -56.04 -31.50
C ALA A 4 31.69 -56.28 -32.28
N PRO A 5 30.48 -55.81 -31.91
CA PRO A 5 30.03 -55.04 -30.73
C PRO A 5 28.64 -55.52 -30.18
N ARG A 6 27.96 -54.67 -29.41
CA ARG A 6 26.52 -54.71 -28.99
C ARG A 6 26.21 -55.21 -27.58
N LEU A 7 26.70 -54.52 -26.55
CA LEU A 7 25.98 -54.44 -25.27
C LEU A 7 26.40 -53.19 -24.48
N LEU A 8 26.43 -52.03 -25.15
CA LEU A 8 26.87 -50.75 -24.57
C LEU A 8 25.70 -49.76 -24.36
N THR A 9 24.44 -50.21 -24.31
CA THR A 9 23.32 -49.26 -24.40
C THR A 9 22.17 -49.50 -23.42
N LEU A 10 22.36 -50.29 -22.36
CA LEU A 10 21.32 -50.55 -21.36
C LEU A 10 21.76 -50.45 -19.89
N LEU A 11 23.06 -50.25 -19.60
CA LEU A 11 23.57 -50.22 -18.22
C LEU A 11 23.98 -48.83 -17.69
N VAL A 12 23.85 -47.76 -18.50
CA VAL A 12 24.22 -46.38 -18.12
C VAL A 12 23.01 -45.54 -17.67
N LEU A 13 21.78 -46.03 -17.83
CA LEU A 13 20.56 -45.28 -17.49
C LEU A 13 20.00 -45.54 -16.07
N MET A 14 20.61 -46.44 -15.30
CA MET A 14 20.10 -46.85 -13.96
C MET A 14 21.00 -46.42 -12.79
N LEU A 15 22.04 -45.63 -13.04
CA LEU A 15 22.94 -45.09 -12.01
C LEU A 15 22.96 -43.56 -11.98
N ALA A 16 21.89 -42.91 -12.47
CA ALA A 16 21.54 -41.55 -12.12
C ALA A 16 20.68 -41.57 -10.85
N ALA A 17 21.25 -42.13 -9.78
CA ALA A 17 20.83 -41.80 -8.42
C ALA A 17 21.31 -40.36 -8.17
N ALA A 18 20.57 -39.41 -8.75
CA ALA A 18 20.62 -38.02 -8.38
C ALA A 18 20.17 -37.96 -6.92
N ALA A 19 21.13 -37.97 -6.01
CA ALA A 19 20.97 -37.41 -4.70
C ALA A 19 20.72 -35.91 -4.89
N MET A 20 19.46 -35.55 -5.16
CA MET A 20 18.97 -34.23 -4.82
C MET A 20 19.14 -34.13 -3.30
N PRO A 21 19.93 -33.16 -2.77
CA PRO A 21 19.65 -32.75 -1.41
C PRO A 21 18.20 -32.30 -1.44
N ALA A 22 17.33 -33.05 -0.77
CA ALA A 22 16.15 -32.47 -0.19
C ALA A 22 16.71 -31.34 0.67
N ALA A 23 16.59 -30.11 0.19
CA ALA A 23 16.65 -28.94 1.04
C ALA A 23 15.51 -29.16 2.03
N CYS A 24 15.86 -29.72 3.19
CA CYS A 24 15.04 -29.63 4.38
C CYS A 24 14.94 -28.13 4.65
N GLY A 25 13.93 -27.50 4.06
CA GLY A 25 13.52 -26.14 4.38
C GLY A 25 13.24 -26.15 5.86
N GLY A 26 14.12 -25.49 6.62
CA GLY A 26 13.72 -24.97 7.91
C GLY A 26 12.50 -24.12 7.61
N GLN A 27 11.35 -24.56 8.10
CA GLN A 27 10.12 -23.81 7.94
C GLN A 27 10.37 -22.50 8.68
N GLU A 28 10.72 -21.45 7.95
CA GLU A 28 10.86 -20.13 8.55
C GLU A 28 9.55 -19.83 9.28
N ASP A 29 9.68 -19.34 10.50
CA ASP A 29 8.53 -19.03 11.32
C ASP A 29 7.84 -17.80 10.71
N VAL A 30 6.70 -18.05 10.05
CA VAL A 30 5.91 -17.01 9.39
C VAL A 30 5.58 -15.86 10.35
N GLN A 31 5.39 -16.17 11.64
CA GLN A 31 5.11 -15.13 12.64
C GLN A 31 6.34 -14.27 12.92
N ALA A 32 7.53 -14.87 12.98
CA ALA A 32 8.77 -14.10 13.12
C ALA A 32 9.00 -13.19 11.90
N ILE A 33 8.79 -13.71 10.68
CA ILE A 33 8.89 -12.88 9.46
C ILE A 33 7.91 -11.70 9.50
N LEU A 34 6.67 -11.94 9.89
CA LEU A 34 5.65 -10.89 10.00
C LEU A 34 6.00 -9.87 11.07
N GLU A 35 6.51 -10.32 12.22
CA GLU A 35 6.97 -9.45 13.30
C GLU A 35 8.13 -8.57 12.86
N GLU A 36 9.15 -9.16 12.23
CA GLU A 36 10.25 -8.41 11.65
C GLU A 36 9.71 -7.39 10.65
N THR A 37 8.83 -7.81 9.72
CA THR A 37 8.27 -6.96 8.65
C THR A 37 7.53 -5.73 9.17
N PHE A 38 6.71 -5.86 10.22
CA PHE A 38 5.79 -4.79 10.66
C PHE A 38 6.16 -4.12 11.99
N ALA A 39 7.03 -4.71 12.81
CA ALA A 39 7.41 -4.20 14.12
C ALA A 39 8.93 -4.05 14.33
N GLY A 40 9.75 -4.34 13.31
CA GLY A 40 11.20 -4.09 13.38
C GLY A 40 11.48 -2.61 13.57
N GLU A 41 12.31 -2.27 14.57
CA GLU A 41 12.57 -0.89 15.01
C GLU A 41 13.63 -0.16 14.16
N ASP A 42 14.32 -0.86 13.24
CA ASP A 42 15.50 -0.35 12.50
C ASP A 42 15.34 -0.38 10.98
N LYS A 43 14.12 -0.20 10.46
CA LYS A 43 13.86 -0.26 9.01
C LYS A 43 13.69 1.12 8.42
N GLU A 44 14.79 1.67 7.96
CA GLU A 44 14.80 2.93 7.23
C GLU A 44 14.50 2.67 5.75
N VAL A 45 13.50 3.39 5.25
CA VAL A 45 13.12 3.39 3.83
C VAL A 45 13.30 4.81 3.35
N ASP A 46 14.53 5.15 3.01
CA ASP A 46 14.92 6.53 2.72
C ASP A 46 14.47 6.95 1.32
N SER A 47 14.53 6.06 0.33
CA SER A 47 14.12 6.39 -1.03
C SER A 47 13.47 5.21 -1.73
N GLY A 48 12.72 5.49 -2.78
CA GLY A 48 12.22 4.50 -3.71
C GLY A 48 10.98 4.98 -4.45
N ARG A 49 10.22 4.03 -5.00
CA ARG A 49 8.96 4.29 -5.71
C ARG A 49 7.81 3.60 -5.01
N VAL A 50 6.77 4.38 -4.72
CA VAL A 50 5.51 3.86 -4.17
C VAL A 50 4.45 3.78 -5.26
N ALA A 51 3.63 2.74 -5.22
CA ALA A 51 2.40 2.63 -5.99
C ALA A 51 1.28 2.06 -5.11
N LEU A 52 0.27 2.88 -4.85
CA LEU A 52 -0.96 2.53 -4.15
C LEU A 52 -2.10 2.46 -5.17
N GLY A 53 -2.84 1.36 -5.20
CA GLY A 53 -4.03 1.20 -6.03
C GLY A 53 -5.22 0.72 -5.21
N LEU A 54 -6.34 1.40 -5.31
CA LEU A 54 -7.63 0.96 -4.77
C LEU A 54 -8.60 0.75 -5.94
N ARG A 55 -9.26 -0.39 -6.00
CA ARG A 55 -10.29 -0.69 -6.98
C ARG A 55 -11.53 -1.26 -6.29
N VAL A 56 -12.69 -0.71 -6.61
CA VAL A 56 -14.00 -1.23 -6.21
C VAL A 56 -14.76 -1.56 -7.48
N THR A 57 -15.11 -2.83 -7.62
CA THR A 57 -15.84 -3.38 -8.77
C THR A 57 -17.20 -3.87 -8.31
N PRO A 58 -18.22 -2.99 -8.29
CA PRO A 58 -19.57 -3.37 -7.91
C PRO A 58 -20.23 -4.28 -8.96
N THR A 59 -21.21 -5.07 -8.53
CA THR A 59 -22.05 -5.94 -9.35
C THR A 59 -23.52 -5.63 -9.08
N GLY A 60 -24.32 -5.59 -10.16
CA GLY A 60 -25.71 -5.15 -10.11
C GLY A 60 -25.82 -3.62 -10.17
N GLY A 61 -26.94 -3.09 -9.72
CA GLY A 61 -27.21 -1.65 -9.67
C GLY A 61 -27.48 -1.01 -11.03
N THR A 62 -27.42 0.32 -11.06
CA THR A 62 -27.60 1.12 -12.28
C THR A 62 -26.27 1.27 -13.02
N PRO A 63 -26.26 1.55 -14.35
CA PRO A 63 -25.04 1.80 -15.11
C PRO A 63 -24.16 2.94 -14.57
N ALA A 64 -24.71 3.85 -13.77
CA ALA A 64 -23.97 4.92 -13.11
C ALA A 64 -23.08 4.41 -11.95
N THR A 65 -23.35 3.21 -11.44
CA THR A 65 -22.62 2.58 -10.32
C THR A 65 -21.40 1.83 -10.82
N GLY A 66 -20.67 2.39 -11.79
CA GLY A 66 -19.55 1.73 -12.44
C GLY A 66 -18.35 1.49 -11.51
N PRO A 67 -17.31 0.78 -11.98
CA PRO A 67 -16.09 0.58 -11.22
C PRO A 67 -15.47 1.91 -10.79
N ILE A 68 -14.92 1.90 -9.58
CA ILE A 68 -14.13 3.00 -9.02
C ILE A 68 -12.69 2.50 -8.92
N ALA A 69 -11.74 3.29 -9.41
CA ALA A 69 -10.32 3.01 -9.30
C ALA A 69 -9.55 4.28 -8.93
N ALA A 70 -8.83 4.26 -7.82
CA ALA A 70 -7.89 5.29 -7.43
C ALA A 70 -6.47 4.72 -7.48
N ARG A 71 -5.51 5.51 -7.94
CA ARG A 71 -4.10 5.14 -7.94
C ARG A 71 -3.24 6.34 -7.58
N LEU A 72 -2.36 6.18 -6.60
CA LEU A 72 -1.32 7.14 -6.24
C LEU A 72 0.03 6.49 -6.51
N GLU A 73 0.90 7.12 -7.28
CA GLU A 73 2.22 6.55 -7.57
C GLU A 73 3.29 7.60 -7.78
N GLY A 74 4.54 7.26 -7.51
CA GLY A 74 5.67 8.15 -7.75
C GLY A 74 6.91 7.85 -6.91
N PRO A 75 8.04 8.48 -7.25
CA PRO A 75 9.25 8.44 -6.43
C PRO A 75 9.13 9.27 -5.15
N PHE A 76 9.90 8.88 -4.14
CA PHE A 76 10.14 9.63 -2.92
C PHE A 76 11.60 9.46 -2.47
N ALA A 77 12.10 10.44 -1.75
CA ALA A 77 13.38 10.42 -1.07
C ALA A 77 13.29 11.25 0.22
N ALA A 78 13.76 10.69 1.33
CA ALA A 78 13.98 11.37 2.59
C ALA A 78 15.06 12.43 2.42
N SER A 79 15.06 13.42 3.31
CA SER A 79 16.15 14.40 3.31
C SER A 79 17.33 13.88 4.13
N GLU A 80 18.53 14.09 3.61
CA GLU A 80 19.77 13.89 4.36
C GLU A 80 20.02 15.03 5.39
N GLU A 81 19.30 16.14 5.27
CA GLU A 81 19.40 17.26 6.21
C GLU A 81 18.47 17.07 7.41
N GLU A 82 18.96 17.39 8.61
CA GLU A 82 18.21 17.24 9.87
C GLU A 82 16.85 17.97 9.83
N ASP A 83 16.83 19.21 9.31
CA ASP A 83 15.65 20.05 9.14
C ASP A 83 15.04 19.99 7.72
N GLY A 84 15.51 19.04 6.89
CA GLY A 84 15.11 18.93 5.50
C GLY A 84 13.74 18.29 5.32
N LEU A 85 13.06 18.69 4.24
CA LEU A 85 11.81 18.04 3.82
C LEU A 85 12.09 16.92 2.82
N PRO A 86 11.30 15.84 2.85
CA PRO A 86 11.40 14.81 1.84
C PRO A 86 11.07 15.38 0.45
N ALA A 87 11.82 14.91 -0.54
CA ALA A 87 11.49 15.10 -1.94
C ALA A 87 10.52 14.00 -2.37
N PHE A 88 9.53 14.34 -3.18
CA PHE A 88 8.64 13.37 -3.81
C PHE A 88 7.98 13.95 -5.06
N ASP A 89 7.60 13.08 -5.98
CA ASP A 89 6.76 13.43 -7.13
C ASP A 89 5.62 12.40 -7.23
N LEU A 90 4.47 12.71 -6.63
CA LEU A 90 3.36 11.78 -6.55
C LEU A 90 2.23 12.19 -7.49
N ALA A 91 1.77 11.25 -8.32
CA ALA A 91 0.64 11.40 -9.22
C ALA A 91 -0.57 10.62 -8.68
N LEU A 92 -1.72 11.30 -8.59
CA LEU A 92 -3.02 10.72 -8.25
C LEU A 92 -3.89 10.63 -9.51
N SER A 93 -4.42 9.44 -9.77
CA SER A 93 -5.49 9.23 -10.75
C SER A 93 -6.71 8.62 -10.06
N LEU A 94 -7.90 9.13 -10.38
CA LEU A 94 -9.17 8.63 -9.89
C LEU A 94 -10.11 8.46 -11.08
N ASN A 95 -10.68 7.27 -11.20
CA ASN A 95 -11.68 6.92 -12.19
C ASN A 95 -12.93 6.47 -11.44
N ALA A 96 -14.06 7.12 -11.68
CA ALA A 96 -15.35 6.79 -11.08
C ALA A 96 -16.43 6.80 -12.17
N GLY A 97 -16.76 5.63 -12.70
CA GLY A 97 -17.68 5.53 -13.85
C GLY A 97 -17.17 6.34 -15.05
N PRO A 98 -17.94 7.30 -15.59
CA PRO A 98 -17.51 8.13 -16.73
C PRO A 98 -16.56 9.28 -16.35
N GLN A 99 -16.35 9.54 -15.06
CA GLN A 99 -15.53 10.64 -14.58
C GLN A 99 -14.09 10.17 -14.35
N ALA A 100 -13.13 10.90 -14.92
CA ALA A 100 -11.72 10.72 -14.65
C ALA A 100 -11.15 12.03 -14.09
N PHE A 101 -10.36 11.90 -13.04
CA PHE A 101 -9.71 12.99 -12.34
C PHE A 101 -8.22 12.67 -12.18
N THR A 102 -7.37 13.67 -12.42
CA THR A 102 -5.93 13.56 -12.21
C THR A 102 -5.43 14.77 -11.43
N ALA A 103 -4.55 14.50 -10.48
CA ALA A 103 -3.83 15.50 -9.71
C ALA A 103 -2.42 14.99 -9.44
N GLY A 104 -1.55 15.83 -8.91
CA GLY A 104 -0.25 15.41 -8.42
C GLY A 104 0.36 16.44 -7.51
N VAL A 105 1.30 16.02 -6.68
CA VAL A 105 2.03 16.86 -5.76
C VAL A 105 3.52 16.62 -5.96
N VAL A 106 4.31 17.70 -5.97
CA VAL A 106 5.77 17.60 -6.01
C VAL A 106 6.34 18.39 -4.85
N SER A 107 7.27 17.78 -4.13
CA SER A 107 8.16 18.46 -3.19
C SER A 107 9.58 18.23 -3.67
N THR A 108 10.37 19.29 -3.80
CA THR A 108 11.82 19.19 -4.04
C THR A 108 12.63 19.30 -2.74
N GLY A 109 11.97 19.26 -1.58
CA GLY A 109 12.54 19.63 -0.29
C GLY A 109 12.53 21.15 -0.03
N GLU A 110 12.73 21.95 -1.08
CA GLU A 110 12.81 23.41 -1.00
C GLU A 110 11.55 24.14 -1.48
N ALA A 111 10.82 23.53 -2.41
CA ALA A 111 9.60 24.08 -3.00
C ALA A 111 8.54 23.00 -3.21
N GLY A 112 7.28 23.43 -3.19
CA GLY A 112 6.12 22.57 -3.43
C GLY A 112 5.36 22.97 -4.69
N PHE A 113 4.82 21.97 -5.38
CA PHE A 113 4.04 22.16 -6.60
C PHE A 113 2.78 21.29 -6.60
N LEU A 114 1.71 21.79 -7.20
CA LEU A 114 0.45 21.10 -7.42
C LEU A 114 0.23 20.93 -8.92
N ARG A 115 0.03 19.69 -9.37
CA ARG A 115 -0.50 19.38 -10.70
C ARG A 115 -2.00 19.18 -10.58
N PHE A 116 -2.76 19.90 -11.39
CA PHE A 116 -4.22 19.82 -11.38
C PHE A 116 -4.78 20.09 -12.77
N GLN A 117 -5.61 19.15 -13.27
CA GLN A 117 -6.26 19.24 -14.59
C GLN A 117 -5.30 19.64 -15.74
N GLY A 118 -4.10 19.06 -15.75
CA GLY A 118 -3.08 19.30 -16.78
C GLY A 118 -2.27 20.59 -16.62
N GLY A 119 -2.53 21.39 -15.59
CA GLY A 119 -1.70 22.53 -15.22
C GLY A 119 -0.78 22.22 -14.04
N THR A 120 0.40 22.85 -14.02
CA THR A 120 1.30 22.81 -12.86
C THR A 120 1.36 24.18 -12.18
N PHE A 121 1.31 24.18 -10.86
CA PHE A 121 1.25 25.39 -10.06
C PHE A 121 2.23 25.33 -8.89
N GLN A 122 3.03 26.36 -8.70
CA GLN A 122 3.93 26.48 -7.56
C GLN A 122 3.15 26.95 -6.33
N LEU A 123 3.36 26.28 -5.19
CA LEU A 123 2.79 26.70 -3.92
C LEU A 123 3.44 28.02 -3.46
N PRO A 124 2.67 28.97 -2.91
CA PRO A 124 3.25 30.16 -2.31
C PRO A 124 4.24 29.79 -1.19
N GLU A 125 5.34 30.52 -1.07
CA GLU A 125 6.38 30.27 -0.05
C GLU A 125 5.80 30.18 1.36
N GLN A 126 4.82 31.02 1.68
CA GLN A 126 4.17 31.01 3.00
C GLN A 126 3.37 29.72 3.26
N VAL A 127 2.76 29.12 2.24
CA VAL A 127 2.05 27.85 2.36
C VAL A 127 3.05 26.71 2.53
N PHE A 128 4.12 26.71 1.73
CA PHE A 128 5.17 25.70 1.84
C PHE A 128 5.93 25.77 3.19
N ALA A 129 6.19 26.97 3.70
CA ALA A 129 6.80 27.16 5.01
C ALA A 129 5.93 26.64 6.17
N GLN A 130 4.59 26.78 6.06
CA GLN A 130 3.66 26.19 7.04
C GLN A 130 3.70 24.66 7.00
N PHE A 131 3.71 24.09 5.80
CA PHE A 131 3.88 22.64 5.62
C PHE A 131 5.19 22.15 6.26
N ARG A 132 6.31 22.86 6.00
CA ARG A 132 7.62 22.54 6.61
C ARG A 132 7.56 22.52 8.12
N GLN A 133 6.99 23.57 8.73
CA GLN A 133 6.87 23.65 10.19
C GLN A 133 6.05 22.49 10.77
N GLY A 134 4.92 22.16 10.14
CA GLY A 134 4.08 21.04 10.55
C GLY A 134 4.81 19.70 10.48
N TYR A 135 5.58 19.49 9.42
CA TYR A 135 6.38 18.28 9.24
C TYR A 135 7.47 18.14 10.31
N LEU A 136 8.29 19.18 10.51
CA LEU A 136 9.38 19.15 11.51
C LEU A 136 8.83 18.96 12.93
N GLN A 137 7.73 19.63 13.26
CA GLN A 137 7.08 19.43 14.57
C GLN A 137 6.55 18.01 14.75
N SER A 138 6.11 17.33 13.68
CA SER A 138 5.71 15.92 13.75
C SER A 138 6.92 15.01 13.96
N ARG A 139 8.05 15.30 13.29
CA ARG A 139 9.29 14.54 13.47
C ARG A 139 9.83 14.66 14.90
N GLU A 140 9.94 15.87 15.42
CA GLU A 140 10.39 16.13 16.79
C GLU A 140 9.54 15.38 17.84
N ARG A 141 8.21 15.32 17.64
CA ARG A 141 7.30 14.58 18.53
C ARG A 141 7.51 13.07 18.45
N SER A 142 7.79 12.55 17.26
CA SER A 142 8.12 11.15 17.05
C SER A 142 9.46 10.78 17.71
N GLU A 143 10.49 11.61 17.55
CA GLU A 143 11.82 11.40 18.14
C GLU A 143 11.83 11.49 19.67
N GLN A 144 10.95 12.33 20.25
CA GLN A 144 10.77 12.43 21.70
C GLN A 144 9.94 11.28 22.30
N GLY A 145 9.55 10.28 21.50
CA GLY A 145 8.69 9.16 21.92
C GLY A 145 7.29 9.57 22.37
N GLN A 146 6.87 10.80 22.01
CA GLN A 146 5.53 11.33 22.28
C GLN A 146 4.53 10.83 21.23
N GLU A 147 5.02 10.40 20.07
CA GLU A 147 4.29 9.72 19.00
C GLU A 147 5.00 8.40 18.69
N ALA A 148 4.24 7.37 18.28
CA ALA A 148 4.82 6.10 17.87
C ALA A 148 5.72 6.30 16.62
N PRO A 149 6.86 5.60 16.50
CA PRO A 149 7.78 5.73 15.36
C PRO A 149 7.06 5.52 14.03
N GLN A 150 7.33 6.38 13.04
CA GLN A 150 6.69 6.45 11.71
C GLN A 150 6.66 5.07 11.02
N SER A 151 5.58 4.32 11.26
CA SER A 151 5.37 2.95 10.81
C SER A 151 3.87 2.74 10.60
N PHE A 152 3.46 1.64 9.97
CA PHE A 152 2.03 1.28 9.94
C PHE A 152 1.41 1.25 11.34
N ALA A 153 2.18 0.79 12.34
CA ALA A 153 1.77 0.77 13.73
C ALA A 153 1.56 2.18 14.31
N SER A 154 2.32 3.20 13.88
CA SER A 154 2.07 4.60 14.28
C SER A 154 0.91 5.26 13.57
N LEU A 155 0.42 4.69 12.47
CA LEU A 155 -0.91 5.00 11.93
C LEU A 155 -2.02 4.23 12.65
N GLY A 156 -1.67 3.40 13.64
CA GLY A 156 -2.60 2.58 14.41
C GLY A 156 -3.04 1.31 13.69
N ILE A 157 -2.33 0.92 12.64
CA ILE A 157 -2.62 -0.23 11.79
C ILE A 157 -1.55 -1.30 12.07
N ASP A 158 -1.94 -2.43 12.65
CA ASP A 158 -1.06 -3.58 12.78
C ASP A 158 -1.66 -4.75 12.01
N PRO A 159 -1.19 -5.01 10.76
CA PRO A 159 -1.70 -6.10 9.95
C PRO A 159 -1.74 -7.44 10.68
N ARG A 160 -0.75 -7.71 11.55
CA ARG A 160 -0.62 -8.97 12.28
C ARG A 160 -1.81 -9.25 13.20
N ALA A 161 -2.48 -8.21 13.71
CA ALA A 161 -3.62 -8.35 14.60
C ALA A 161 -4.87 -8.91 13.90
N TRP A 162 -4.94 -8.83 12.57
CA TRP A 162 -6.09 -9.27 11.79
C TRP A 162 -5.75 -10.31 10.72
N LEU A 163 -4.54 -10.89 10.73
CA LEU A 163 -4.21 -12.03 9.88
C LEU A 163 -4.70 -13.35 10.49
N ARG A 164 -5.29 -14.19 9.65
CA ARG A 164 -5.69 -15.55 9.99
C ARG A 164 -4.88 -16.55 9.18
N ASP A 165 -4.29 -17.51 9.88
CA ASP A 165 -3.54 -18.64 9.29
C ASP A 165 -2.54 -18.21 8.21
N PRO A 166 -1.59 -17.30 8.50
CA PRO A 166 -0.61 -16.87 7.51
C PRO A 166 0.31 -18.04 7.11
N GLN A 167 0.60 -18.15 5.82
CA GLN A 167 1.42 -19.21 5.24
C GLN A 167 2.38 -18.65 4.21
N ILE A 168 3.64 -19.07 4.26
CA ILE A 168 4.58 -18.89 3.15
C ILE A 168 4.10 -19.76 1.99
N VAL A 169 3.85 -19.15 0.84
CA VAL A 169 3.31 -19.81 -0.35
C VAL A 169 4.28 -19.82 -1.52
N GLY A 170 5.41 -19.11 -1.41
CA GLY A 170 6.47 -19.12 -2.41
C GLY A 170 7.50 -18.01 -2.19
N GLU A 171 8.39 -17.90 -3.17
CA GLU A 171 9.39 -16.86 -3.31
C GLU A 171 9.15 -16.18 -4.66
N GLU A 172 9.21 -14.85 -4.72
CA GLU A 172 9.01 -14.07 -5.94
C GLU A 172 9.94 -12.85 -5.96
N GLU A 173 10.38 -12.43 -7.15
CA GLU A 173 11.09 -11.16 -7.30
C GLU A 173 10.07 -10.01 -7.40
N VAL A 174 10.15 -9.03 -6.49
CA VAL A 174 9.26 -7.88 -6.45
C VAL A 174 10.05 -6.60 -6.21
N GLY A 175 9.94 -5.66 -7.15
CA GLY A 175 10.53 -4.32 -6.99
C GLY A 175 12.06 -4.33 -6.93
N GLY A 176 12.70 -5.32 -7.59
CA GLY A 176 14.16 -5.47 -7.64
C GLY A 176 14.76 -6.31 -6.51
N ALA A 177 13.96 -6.87 -5.61
CA ALA A 177 14.41 -7.71 -4.50
C ALA A 177 13.77 -9.09 -4.54
N ASP A 178 14.50 -10.11 -4.09
CA ASP A 178 13.95 -11.43 -3.77
C ASP A 178 13.06 -11.30 -2.52
N THR A 179 11.88 -11.92 -2.57
CA THR A 179 10.87 -11.79 -1.51
C THR A 179 10.24 -13.10 -1.12
N THR A 180 9.97 -13.23 0.19
CA THR A 180 9.09 -14.27 0.73
C THR A 180 7.63 -13.86 0.52
N HIS A 181 6.87 -14.69 -0.20
CA HIS A 181 5.44 -14.49 -0.43
C HIS A 181 4.62 -15.20 0.65
N ILE A 182 3.89 -14.41 1.44
CA ILE A 182 2.98 -14.91 2.49
C ILE A 182 1.53 -14.62 2.09
N ARG A 183 0.67 -15.62 2.27
CA ARG A 183 -0.79 -15.51 2.11
C ARG A 183 -1.49 -15.73 3.44
N ALA A 184 -2.52 -14.95 3.71
CA ALA A 184 -3.34 -15.09 4.92
C ALA A 184 -4.83 -14.79 4.64
N GLY A 185 -5.69 -15.38 5.45
CA GLY A 185 -7.07 -14.90 5.61
C GLY A 185 -7.11 -13.65 6.48
N ILE A 186 -8.27 -12.99 6.54
CA ILE A 186 -8.44 -11.75 7.31
C ILE A 186 -9.53 -11.91 8.36
N ASP A 187 -9.25 -11.42 9.56
CA ASP A 187 -10.23 -11.09 10.57
C ASP A 187 -10.84 -9.70 10.31
N VAL A 188 -11.98 -9.69 9.62
CA VAL A 188 -12.68 -8.46 9.25
C VAL A 188 -13.10 -7.65 10.48
N ALA A 189 -13.44 -8.32 11.60
CA ALA A 189 -13.82 -7.59 12.81
C ALA A 189 -12.63 -6.84 13.39
N ALA A 190 -11.47 -7.50 13.51
CA ALA A 190 -10.24 -6.87 13.99
C ALA A 190 -9.73 -5.79 13.01
N LEU A 191 -9.82 -6.00 11.70
CA LEU A 191 -9.49 -4.96 10.70
C LEU A 191 -10.35 -3.71 10.89
N LEU A 192 -11.66 -3.86 11.13
CA LEU A 192 -12.56 -2.73 11.37
C LEU A 192 -12.26 -1.98 12.67
N GLU A 193 -11.63 -2.62 13.66
CA GLU A 193 -11.15 -1.94 14.86
C GLU A 193 -9.96 -1.02 14.54
N ASP A 194 -8.99 -1.49 13.76
CA ASP A 194 -7.86 -0.67 13.29
C ASP A 194 -8.35 0.52 12.44
N ILE A 195 -9.32 0.30 11.54
CA ILE A 195 -9.95 1.38 10.75
C ILE A 195 -10.59 2.42 11.66
N ASN A 196 -11.30 2.02 12.72
CA ASN A 196 -11.89 2.97 13.67
C ASN A 196 -10.82 3.77 14.43
N ARG A 197 -9.71 3.15 14.80
CA ARG A 197 -8.58 3.86 15.43
C ARG A 197 -7.99 4.89 14.46
N LEU A 198 -7.82 4.52 13.19
CA LEU A 198 -7.34 5.44 12.15
C LEU A 198 -8.30 6.62 11.94
N LEU A 199 -9.60 6.37 11.80
CA LEU A 199 -10.62 7.42 11.64
C LEU A 199 -10.66 8.38 12.83
N SER A 200 -10.48 7.85 14.05
CA SER A 200 -10.44 8.66 15.27
C SER A 200 -9.23 9.61 15.25
N ARG A 201 -8.04 9.10 14.91
CA ARG A 201 -6.81 9.92 14.77
C ARG A 201 -6.93 10.95 13.66
N ALA A 202 -7.52 10.59 12.52
CA ALA A 202 -7.77 11.53 11.43
C ALA A 202 -8.70 12.68 11.87
N GLY A 203 -9.69 12.38 12.72
CA GLY A 203 -10.53 13.41 13.36
C GLY A 203 -9.75 14.33 14.30
N GLU A 204 -8.83 13.79 15.10
CA GLU A 204 -7.97 14.56 16.01
C GLU A 204 -7.01 15.50 15.28
N LEU A 205 -6.49 15.05 14.13
CA LEU A 205 -5.57 15.82 13.28
C LEU A 205 -6.28 16.88 12.42
N GLY A 206 -7.62 16.94 12.44
CA GLY A 206 -8.39 17.92 11.68
C GLY A 206 -8.30 17.74 10.15
N VAL A 207 -7.78 16.61 9.67
CA VAL A 207 -7.72 16.26 8.24
C VAL A 207 -9.08 15.84 7.68
N ALA A 208 -10.02 15.49 8.57
CA ALA A 208 -11.40 15.21 8.24
C ALA A 208 -12.27 16.47 8.39
N GLU A 209 -13.04 16.84 7.36
CA GLU A 209 -14.02 17.94 7.49
C GLU A 209 -15.08 17.60 8.56
N PRO A 210 -15.29 18.47 9.56
CA PRO A 210 -16.32 18.29 10.58
C PRO A 210 -17.70 18.11 9.95
N GLY A 211 -18.32 16.95 10.18
CA GLY A 211 -19.69 16.67 9.74
C GLY A 211 -19.84 16.02 8.36
N GLN A 212 -18.76 15.86 7.58
CA GLN A 212 -18.79 15.12 6.31
C GLN A 212 -18.10 13.76 6.38
N THR A 213 -17.05 13.63 7.19
CA THR A 213 -16.33 12.37 7.35
C THR A 213 -16.70 11.74 8.70
N PRO A 214 -17.16 10.48 8.74
CA PRO A 214 -17.43 9.80 10.00
C PRO A 214 -16.12 9.62 10.78
N GLN A 215 -16.13 10.04 12.05
CA GLN A 215 -14.97 9.88 12.93
C GLN A 215 -14.76 8.44 13.39
N GLN A 216 -15.77 7.58 13.20
CA GLN A 216 -15.75 6.16 13.55
C GLN A 216 -16.95 5.46 12.90
N LEU A 217 -16.81 4.18 12.61
CA LEU A 217 -17.90 3.30 12.20
C LEU A 217 -18.71 2.88 13.43
N THR A 218 -20.04 2.98 13.35
CA THR A 218 -20.95 2.53 14.42
C THR A 218 -20.93 1.00 14.56
N GLU A 219 -21.41 0.47 15.68
CA GLU A 219 -21.58 -0.99 15.87
C GLU A 219 -22.46 -1.61 14.78
N GLU A 220 -23.55 -0.94 14.41
CA GLU A 220 -24.45 -1.39 13.37
C GLU A 220 -23.77 -1.42 11.99
N GLN A 221 -23.02 -0.36 11.64
CA GLN A 221 -22.25 -0.32 10.39
C GLN A 221 -21.21 -1.43 10.33
N ARG A 222 -20.47 -1.66 11.42
CA ARG A 222 -19.49 -2.75 11.50
C ARG A 222 -20.14 -4.10 11.32
N ARG A 223 -21.27 -4.36 11.99
CA ARG A 223 -22.02 -5.61 11.82
C ARG A 223 -22.45 -5.82 10.37
N LEU A 224 -23.00 -4.79 9.72
CA LEU A 224 -23.40 -4.86 8.31
C LEU A 224 -22.22 -5.17 7.39
N VAL A 225 -21.05 -4.58 7.63
CA VAL A 225 -19.84 -4.89 6.86
C VAL A 225 -19.42 -6.35 7.08
N ILE A 226 -19.37 -6.81 8.33
CA ILE A 226 -18.99 -8.19 8.67
C ILE A 226 -19.94 -9.20 8.00
N GLU A 227 -21.25 -8.94 8.03
CA GLU A 227 -22.26 -9.79 7.38
C GLU A 227 -22.18 -9.77 5.85
N ALA A 228 -21.75 -8.64 5.27
CA ALA A 228 -21.61 -8.50 3.83
C ALA A 228 -20.37 -9.19 3.27
N VAL A 229 -19.27 -9.26 4.03
CA VAL A 229 -18.02 -9.85 3.54
C VAL A 229 -18.16 -11.37 3.40
N ARG A 230 -17.94 -11.87 2.18
CA ARG A 230 -17.93 -13.30 1.85
C ARG A 230 -16.54 -13.91 2.00
N SER A 231 -15.53 -13.17 1.56
CA SER A 231 -14.12 -13.54 1.63
C SER A 231 -13.27 -12.30 1.75
N ALA A 232 -12.23 -12.38 2.57
CA ALA A 232 -11.21 -11.36 2.69
C ALA A 232 -9.85 -12.06 2.81
N ARG A 233 -8.92 -11.72 1.92
CA ARG A 233 -7.59 -12.33 1.85
C ARG A 233 -6.52 -11.26 1.69
N MET A 234 -5.35 -11.55 2.24
CA MET A 234 -4.15 -10.74 2.04
C MET A 234 -3.02 -11.61 1.47
N ASP A 235 -2.33 -11.09 0.48
CA ASP A 235 -1.04 -11.57 0.05
C ASP A 235 -0.02 -10.44 0.34
N LEU A 236 1.15 -10.80 0.87
CA LEU A 236 2.24 -9.87 1.15
C LEU A 236 3.58 -10.45 0.69
N TRP A 237 4.47 -9.57 0.28
CA TRP A 237 5.82 -9.88 -0.18
C TRP A 237 6.78 -9.05 0.64
N THR A 238 7.64 -9.72 1.39
CA THR A 238 8.65 -9.09 2.25
C THR A 238 10.04 -9.48 1.78
N GLY A 239 10.98 -8.54 1.75
CA GLY A 239 12.36 -8.79 1.31
C GLY A 239 12.99 -9.93 2.09
N GLU A 240 13.70 -10.83 1.42
CA GLU A 240 14.36 -11.95 2.10
C GLU A 240 15.51 -11.47 3.01
N ASP A 241 16.26 -10.46 2.56
CA ASP A 241 17.45 -9.95 3.26
C ASP A 241 17.13 -8.91 4.34
N ASP A 242 16.23 -7.97 4.05
CA ASP A 242 15.94 -6.82 4.92
C ASP A 242 14.56 -6.85 5.56
N ARG A 243 13.73 -7.83 5.16
CA ARG A 243 12.37 -8.00 5.68
C ARG A 243 11.50 -6.75 5.47
N ILE A 244 11.83 -5.87 4.53
CA ILE A 244 11.03 -4.68 4.22
C ILE A 244 9.89 -5.09 3.28
N LEU A 245 8.68 -4.59 3.55
CA LEU A 245 7.50 -4.85 2.73
C LEU A 245 7.70 -4.31 1.30
N ARG A 246 7.59 -5.18 0.29
CA ARG A 246 7.68 -4.84 -1.14
C ARG A 246 6.33 -4.77 -1.81
N ARG A 247 5.40 -5.63 -1.41
CA ARG A 247 4.03 -5.60 -1.91
C ARG A 247 3.04 -6.08 -0.85
N LEU A 248 1.86 -5.47 -0.85
CA LEU A 248 0.69 -5.91 -0.11
C LEU A 248 -0.50 -5.87 -1.05
N ARG A 249 -1.25 -6.97 -1.11
CA ARG A 249 -2.50 -7.08 -1.86
C ARG A 249 -3.60 -7.57 -0.94
N LEU A 250 -4.61 -6.74 -0.76
CA LEU A 250 -5.84 -7.04 -0.03
C LEU A 250 -6.97 -7.22 -1.04
N GLU A 251 -7.71 -8.32 -0.93
CA GLU A 251 -8.92 -8.53 -1.72
C GLU A 251 -10.09 -8.92 -0.83
N VAL A 252 -11.23 -8.29 -1.08
CA VAL A 252 -12.47 -8.51 -0.34
C VAL A 252 -13.60 -8.69 -1.34
N ASP A 253 -14.28 -9.84 -1.28
CA ASP A 253 -15.54 -10.06 -1.97
C ASP A 253 -16.69 -9.87 -0.98
N TYR A 254 -17.67 -9.07 -1.37
CA TYR A 254 -18.82 -8.76 -0.52
C TYR A 254 -20.15 -8.97 -1.24
N ALA A 255 -21.21 -9.17 -0.48
CA ALA A 255 -22.57 -9.24 -0.96
C ALA A 255 -23.50 -8.38 -0.13
N ILE A 256 -24.40 -7.69 -0.82
CA ILE A 256 -25.40 -6.85 -0.20
C ILE A 256 -26.58 -7.73 0.23
N PRO A 257 -26.94 -7.75 1.53
CA PRO A 257 -28.13 -8.45 2.03
C PRO A 257 -29.38 -8.01 1.27
N GLU A 258 -30.34 -8.92 1.04
CA GLU A 258 -31.49 -8.65 0.16
C GLU A 258 -32.29 -7.42 0.61
N GLU A 259 -32.47 -7.29 1.91
CA GLU A 259 -33.14 -6.17 2.59
C GLU A 259 -32.44 -4.82 2.42
N ALA A 260 -31.14 -4.82 2.14
CA ALA A 260 -30.35 -3.61 1.91
C ALA A 260 -30.19 -3.26 0.42
N ARG A 261 -30.58 -4.14 -0.52
CA ARG A 261 -30.34 -3.93 -1.96
C ARG A 261 -31.09 -2.74 -2.54
N GLU A 262 -32.30 -2.45 -2.06
CA GLU A 262 -33.07 -1.28 -2.52
C GLU A 262 -32.34 0.02 -2.15
N GLN A 263 -31.85 0.11 -0.91
CA GLN A 263 -31.06 1.25 -0.43
C GLN A 263 -29.72 1.35 -1.15
N ALA A 264 -29.13 0.21 -1.51
CA ALA A 264 -27.91 0.12 -2.32
C ALA A 264 -28.17 0.28 -3.83
N GLN A 265 -29.33 0.83 -4.24
CA GLN A 265 -29.67 1.13 -5.63
C GLN A 265 -29.60 -0.07 -6.58
N GLY A 266 -29.92 -1.27 -6.07
CA GLY A 266 -29.91 -2.53 -6.81
C GLY A 266 -28.55 -3.24 -6.86
N LEU A 267 -27.54 -2.75 -6.15
CA LEU A 267 -26.29 -3.48 -5.96
C LEU A 267 -26.53 -4.81 -5.25
N THR A 268 -25.85 -5.85 -5.72
CA THR A 268 -25.99 -7.22 -5.20
C THR A 268 -24.72 -7.73 -4.55
N SER A 269 -23.56 -7.36 -5.09
CA SER A 269 -22.25 -7.78 -4.62
C SER A 269 -21.17 -6.88 -5.19
N GLY A 270 -19.91 -7.18 -4.88
CA GLY A 270 -18.77 -6.58 -5.56
C GLY A 270 -17.46 -7.12 -5.02
N GLN A 271 -16.38 -6.58 -5.57
CA GLN A 271 -15.02 -6.84 -5.13
C GLN A 271 -14.32 -5.53 -4.82
N LEU A 272 -13.62 -5.49 -3.69
CA LEU A 272 -12.66 -4.46 -3.34
C LEU A 272 -11.26 -5.06 -3.44
N ALA A 273 -10.34 -4.35 -4.07
CA ALA A 273 -8.93 -4.69 -4.13
C ALA A 273 -8.10 -3.46 -3.74
N LEU A 274 -7.20 -3.63 -2.78
CA LEU A 274 -6.16 -2.67 -2.43
C LEU A 274 -4.81 -3.30 -2.75
N GLU A 275 -3.94 -2.55 -3.39
CA GLU A 275 -2.57 -2.98 -3.70
C GLU A 275 -1.61 -1.85 -3.32
N ILE A 276 -0.55 -2.21 -2.62
CA ILE A 276 0.57 -1.34 -2.28
C ILE A 276 1.81 -2.03 -2.84
N THR A 277 2.63 -1.32 -3.60
CA THR A 277 3.93 -1.78 -4.04
C THR A 277 4.97 -0.72 -3.72
N ILE A 278 6.11 -1.17 -3.23
CA ILE A 278 7.28 -0.37 -2.94
C ILE A 278 8.46 -1.02 -3.67
N ALA A 279 9.10 -0.26 -4.55
CA ALA A 279 10.16 -0.72 -5.44
C ALA A 279 11.34 0.25 -5.40
N GLU A 280 12.49 -0.18 -5.96
CA GLU A 280 13.68 0.67 -6.11
C GLU A 280 14.16 1.27 -4.76
N LEU A 281 14.06 0.48 -3.68
CA LEU A 281 14.38 0.98 -2.35
C LEU A 281 15.86 1.29 -2.18
N GLY A 282 16.14 2.46 -1.61
CA GLY A 282 17.52 2.93 -1.37
C GLY A 282 18.25 3.34 -2.65
N GLU A 283 17.57 3.39 -3.79
CA GLU A 283 18.13 3.91 -5.05
C GLU A 283 17.94 5.43 -5.13
N ASP A 284 18.88 6.12 -5.79
CA ASP A 284 18.78 7.56 -6.04
C ASP A 284 17.55 7.87 -6.90
N GLN A 285 16.67 8.75 -6.42
CA GLN A 285 15.46 9.16 -7.12
C GLN A 285 15.60 10.57 -7.68
N GLU A 286 15.43 10.73 -8.99
CA GLU A 286 15.44 12.04 -9.64
C GLU A 286 14.08 12.73 -9.45
N ILE A 287 14.05 13.74 -8.58
CA ILE A 287 12.85 14.53 -8.25
C ILE A 287 13.16 16.01 -8.46
N GLU A 288 12.67 16.55 -9.58
CA GLU A 288 12.94 17.94 -9.99
C GLU A 288 11.71 18.84 -9.92
N ALA A 289 11.94 20.14 -9.83
CA ALA A 289 10.90 21.14 -9.98
C ALA A 289 10.26 21.03 -11.38
N PRO A 290 8.93 20.92 -11.48
CA PRO A 290 8.28 20.92 -12.78
C PRO A 290 8.57 22.20 -13.57
N GLN A 291 8.83 22.03 -14.86
CA GLN A 291 8.99 23.17 -15.78
C GLN A 291 7.66 23.93 -15.93
N ASP A 292 7.75 25.24 -16.19
CA ASP A 292 6.62 26.13 -16.48
C ASP A 292 5.53 26.20 -15.38
N ALA A 293 5.92 26.01 -14.11
CA ALA A 293 5.00 26.13 -12.98
C ALA A 293 4.42 27.56 -12.88
N ARG A 294 3.08 27.65 -12.83
CA ARG A 294 2.35 28.91 -12.70
C ARG A 294 2.10 29.25 -11.23
N PRO A 295 1.86 30.52 -10.88
CA PRO A 295 1.41 30.88 -9.54
C PRO A 295 0.06 30.21 -9.17
N LEU A 296 -0.07 29.66 -7.94
CA LEU A 296 -1.26 28.92 -7.47
C LEU A 296 -2.57 29.74 -7.49
N ASP A 297 -2.47 31.06 -7.35
CA ASP A 297 -3.56 32.03 -7.47
C ASP A 297 -4.28 31.97 -8.83
N GLN A 298 -3.62 31.47 -9.88
CA GLN A 298 -4.27 31.22 -11.17
C GLN A 298 -5.20 29.99 -11.15
N LEU A 299 -5.00 29.05 -10.24
CA LEU A 299 -5.86 27.88 -10.06
C LEU A 299 -7.07 28.21 -9.19
N LEU A 300 -6.85 28.93 -8.10
CA LEU A 300 -7.90 29.24 -7.11
C LEU A 300 -8.88 30.32 -7.60
N GLY A 301 -8.63 30.90 -8.78
CA GLY A 301 -9.37 32.05 -9.28
C GLY A 301 -9.27 33.19 -8.27
N ALA A 302 -8.13 33.88 -8.22
CA ALA A 302 -8.02 35.08 -7.39
C ALA A 302 -9.18 36.07 -7.71
N PRO A 303 -9.64 36.87 -6.72
CA PRO A 303 -10.73 37.83 -6.90
C PRO A 303 -10.52 38.80 -8.07
#